data_AF-A0A1B7LYK1-F1
#
_entry.id   AF-A0A1B7LYK1-F1
#
_cell.length_a   1.000
_cell.length_b   1.000
_cell.length_c   1.000
_cell.angle_alpha   90.00
_cell.angle_beta   90.00
_cell.angle_gamma   90.00
#
_symmetry.space_group_name_H-M   'P 1'
#
loop_
_entity.id
_entity.type
_entity.pdbx_description
1 polymer ?
#
loop_
_entity_poly.entity_id
_entity_poly.type
_entity_poly.pdbx_seq_one_letter_code
_entity_poly.pdbx_strand_id
1 'polypeptide(L)' 'MDNEESFQVVVGLDGSDESRAALGWAVSEARLRRGKVRAVTAWQPPAVPVGPCYSGTARWRGR' A
#
# COMPACT_ATOMS: atom_id res chain seq x y z
N MET A 1 10.90 15.20 14.33
CA MET A 1 10.05 14.80 13.22
C MET A 1 10.75 15.27 11.96
N ASP A 2 11.39 14.33 11.28
CA ASP A 2 12.07 14.44 9.98
C ASP A 2 11.04 14.73 8.88
N ASN A 3 10.45 15.93 8.94
CA ASN A 3 9.68 16.49 7.85
C ASN A 3 10.58 17.49 7.11
N GLU A 4 11.53 16.95 6.36
CA GLU A 4 12.42 17.73 5.51
C GLU A 4 12.28 17.14 4.12
N GLU A 5 12.00 17.98 3.13
CA GLU A 5 11.66 17.65 1.74
C GLU A 5 12.76 16.83 1.04
N SER A 6 12.94 15.59 1.47
CA SER A 6 13.88 14.65 0.88
C SER A 6 13.17 13.95 -0.27
N PHE A 7 13.76 14.06 -1.45
CA PHE A 7 13.22 13.44 -2.65
C PHE A 7 13.01 11.95 -2.42
N GLN A 8 11.77 11.47 -2.58
CA GLN A 8 11.42 10.07 -2.38
C GLN A 8 10.62 9.54 -3.56
N VAL A 9 11.06 8.39 -4.08
CA VAL A 9 10.32 7.63 -5.10
C VAL A 9 9.64 6.44 -4.43
N VAL A 10 8.33 6.31 -4.62
CA VAL A 10 7.56 5.15 -4.14
C VAL A 10 7.29 4.24 -5.33
N VAL A 11 7.57 2.94 -5.20
CA VAL A 11 7.40 1.96 -6.27
C VAL A 11 6.63 0.73 -5.78
N GLY A 12 5.62 0.32 -6.54
CA GLY A 12 4.85 -0.89 -6.29
C GLY A 12 5.55 -2.13 -6.82
N LEU A 13 5.58 -3.20 -6.03
CA LEU A 13 6.10 -4.50 -6.41
C LEU A 13 4.98 -5.54 -6.32
N ASP A 14 4.67 -6.18 -7.45
CA ASP A 14 3.71 -7.28 -7.57
C ASP A 14 4.37 -8.60 -8.02
N GLY A 15 5.69 -8.59 -8.28
CA GLY A 15 6.47 -9.77 -8.68
C GLY A 15 6.65 -9.91 -10.19
N SER A 16 5.95 -9.10 -11.00
CA SER A 16 6.10 -9.04 -12.46
C SER A 16 7.47 -8.49 -12.88
N ASP A 17 7.86 -8.74 -14.13
CA ASP A 17 9.09 -8.17 -14.71
C ASP A 17 8.95 -6.65 -14.88
N GLU A 18 7.74 -6.16 -15.14
CA GLU A 18 7.42 -4.74 -15.22
C GLU A 18 7.67 -4.04 -13.87
N SER A 19 7.28 -4.67 -12.76
CA SER A 19 7.54 -4.12 -11.41
C SER A 19 9.03 -4.08 -11.08
N ARG A 20 9.81 -5.05 -11.58
CA ARG A 20 11.27 -5.05 -11.45
C ARG A 20 11.92 -3.94 -12.27
N ALA A 21 11.45 -3.71 -13.50
CA ALA A 21 11.90 -2.61 -14.33
C ALA A 21 11.59 -1.25 -13.68
N ALA A 22 10.39 -1.09 -13.11
CA ALA A 22 9.99 0.09 -12.37
C ALA A 22 10.89 0.35 -11.14
N LEU A 23 11.27 -0.71 -10.41
CA LEU A 23 12.24 -0.60 -9.31
C LEU A 23 13.61 -0.13 -9.80
N GLY A 24 14.09 -0.65 -10.93
CA GLY A 24 15.35 -0.22 -11.54
C GLY A 24 15.35 1.27 -11.89
N TRP A 25 14.24 1.76 -12.46
CA TRP A 25 14.06 3.19 -12.73
C TRP A 25 14.02 4.01 -11.44
N ALA A 26 13.25 3.59 -10.44
CA ALA A 26 13.11 4.30 -9.17
C ALA A 26 14.45 4.46 -8.43
N VAL A 27 15.29 3.42 -8.43
CA VAL A 27 16.65 3.48 -7.86
C VAL A 27 17.53 4.47 -8.61
N SER A 28 17.45 4.46 -9.95
CA SER A 28 18.23 5.37 -10.78
C SER A 28 17.84 6.83 -10.52
N GLU A 29 16.54 7.12 -10.46
CA GLU A 29 16.01 8.45 -10.21
C GLU A 29 16.33 8.95 -8.80
N ALA A 30 16.15 8.10 -7.77
CA ALA A 30 16.49 8.45 -6.40
C ALA A 30 17.99 8.74 -6.25
N ARG A 31 18.87 8.00 -6.94
CA ARG A 31 20.31 8.29 -6.94
C ARG A 31 20.64 9.65 -7.53
N LEU A 32 20.02 10.01 -8.66
CA LEU A 32 20.25 11.29 -9.34
C LEU A 32 19.92 12.49 -8.44
N ARG A 33 18.87 12.37 -7.62
CA ARG A 33 18.39 13.46 -6.76
C ARG A 33 18.80 13.33 -5.30
N ARG A 34 19.74 12.42 -4.98
CA ARG A 34 20.20 12.12 -3.60
C ARG A 34 19.03 11.79 -2.65
N GLY A 35 18.02 11.12 -3.21
CA GLY A 35 16.79 10.74 -2.55
C GLY A 35 16.75 9.29 -2.08
N LYS A 36 15.56 8.85 -1.67
CA LYS A 36 15.30 7.50 -1.15
C LYS A 36 14.27 6.78 -2.02
N VAL A 37 14.33 5.45 -2.02
CA VAL A 37 13.30 4.59 -2.64
C VAL A 37 12.51 3.90 -1.55
N ARG A 38 11.18 3.91 -1.67
CA ARG A 38 10.27 3.13 -0.84
C ARG A 38 9.53 2.12 -1.70
N ALA A 39 9.91 0.85 -1.59
CA ALA A 39 9.22 -0.25 -2.24
C ALA A 39 7.99 -0.68 -1.41
N VAL A 40 6.86 -0.89 -2.07
CA VAL A 40 5.61 -1.31 -1.44
C VAL A 40 5.00 -2.49 -2.19
N THR A 41 4.50 -3.47 -1.45
CA THR A 41 3.72 -4.59 -2.00
C THR A 41 2.37 -4.62 -1.32
N ALA A 42 1.31 -4.62 -2.11
CA ALA A 42 -0.03 -4.85 -1.59
C ALA A 42 -0.31 -6.35 -1.59
N TRP A 43 -0.85 -6.86 -0.49
CA TRP A 43 -1.33 -8.21 -0.38
C TRP A 43 -2.72 -8.18 0.23
N GLN A 44 -3.57 -9.12 -0.17
CA GLN A 44 -4.89 -9.30 0.42
C GLN A 44 -4.83 -10.50 1.38
N PRO A 45 -5.35 -10.37 2.61
CA PRO A 45 -5.55 -11.55 3.44
C PRO A 45 -6.53 -12.50 2.74
N PRO A 46 -6.40 -13.81 2.94
CA PRO A 46 -7.36 -14.76 2.41
C PRO A 46 -8.77 -14.35 2.85
N ALA A 47 -9.74 -14.49 1.97
CA ALA A 47 -11.13 -14.21 2.29
C ALA A 47 -11.55 -15.13 3.44
N VAL A 48 -11.61 -14.56 4.65
CA VAL A 48 -12.24 -15.23 5.78
C VAL A 48 -13.74 -15.18 5.53
N PRO A 49 -14.46 -16.31 5.54
CA PRO A 49 -15.90 -16.27 5.54
C PRO A 49 -16.32 -15.49 6.80
N VAL A 50 -16.80 -14.27 6.62
CA VAL A 50 -17.57 -13.61 7.68
C VAL A 50 -18.82 -14.45 7.84
N GLY A 51 -18.86 -15.27 8.91
CA GLY A 51 -20.09 -15.93 9.34
C GLY A 51 -21.19 -14.87 9.49
N PRO A 52 -22.49 -15.24 9.43
CA PRO A 52 -23.58 -14.27 9.42
C PRO A 52 -23.62 -13.47 10.72
N CYS A 53 -22.85 -12.40 10.78
CA CYS A 53 -22.96 -11.38 11.79
C CYS A 53 -24.01 -10.39 11.29
N TYR A 54 -24.99 -10.12 12.15
CA TYR A 54 -26.02 -9.09 11.98
C TYR A 54 -27.16 -9.40 10.98
N SER A 55 -27.87 -10.52 11.13
CA SER A 55 -29.34 -10.53 10.90
C SER A 55 -30.08 -10.19 12.20
N GLY A 56 -29.60 -9.17 12.91
CA GLY A 56 -30.32 -8.61 14.05
C GLY A 56 -31.20 -7.49 13.54
N THR A 57 -32.48 -7.77 13.31
CA THR A 57 -33.51 -6.72 13.20
C THR A 57 -33.63 -6.02 14.56
N ALA A 58 -32.67 -5.15 14.87
CA ALA A 58 -32.77 -4.23 16.00
C ALA A 58 -33.78 -3.15 15.60
N ARG A 59 -35.06 -3.46 15.81
CA ARG A 59 -36.13 -2.46 15.77
C ARG A 59 -35.87 -1.47 16.88
N TRP A 60 -35.27 -0.34 16.54
CA TRP A 60 -35.12 0.80 17.43
C TRP A 60 -36.51 1.27 17.90
N ARG A 61 -36.75 1.29 19.22
CA ARG A 61 -37.91 1.96 19.82
C ARG A 61 -37.40 3.17 20.58
N GLY A 62 -37.68 4.36 20.05
CA GLY A 62 -37.39 5.63 20.69
C GLY A 62 -38.27 5.87 21.92
N ARG A 63 -37.72 6.65 22.85
CA ARG A 63 -38.46 7.50 23.76
C ARG A 63 -37.72 8.82 23.87
#